data_AF-A0A920G0Z2-F1
#
_entry.id   AF-A0A920G0Z2-F1
#
_cell.length_a   1.000
_cell.length_b   1.000
_cell.length_c   1.000
_cell.angle_alpha   90.00
_cell.angle_beta   90.00
_cell.angle_gamma   90.00
#
_symmetry.space_group_name_H-M   'P 1'
#
loop_
_entity.id
_entity.type
_entity.pdbx_description
1 polymer ?
#
loop_
_entity_poly.entity_id
_entity_poly.type
_entity_poly.pdbx_seq_one_letter_code
_entity_poly.pdbx_strand_id
1 'polypeptide(L)' 'MLEYDDVANDQRQIIYRQRDELLSDDDIAETITAIREDVVNDLVDGFIPPMSVEEQWDVPGLEKQLEAEYGLHSP' A
#
# COMPACT_ATOMS: atom_id res chain seq x y z
N MET A 1 -17.81 -26.97 -6.49
CA MET A 1 -18.22 -25.88 -7.41
C MET A 1 -19.05 -24.81 -6.70
N LEU A 2 -19.87 -25.12 -5.68
CA LEU A 2 -20.54 -24.12 -4.84
C LEU A 2 -19.57 -23.29 -3.97
N GLU A 3 -18.58 -23.91 -3.33
CA GLU A 3 -17.66 -23.20 -2.41
C GLU A 3 -16.80 -22.12 -3.07
N TYR A 4 -16.46 -22.26 -4.36
CA TYR A 4 -15.71 -21.23 -5.10
C TYR A 4 -16.57 -19.99 -5.40
N ASP A 5 -17.87 -20.19 -5.64
CA ASP A 5 -18.82 -19.09 -5.85
C ASP A 5 -19.08 -18.34 -4.53
N ASP A 6 -19.11 -19.05 -3.40
CA ASP A 6 -19.26 -18.46 -2.07
C ASP A 6 -18.07 -17.54 -1.74
N VAL A 7 -16.83 -17.99 -1.96
CA VAL A 7 -15.63 -17.15 -1.73
C VAL A 7 -15.62 -15.91 -2.62
N ALA A 8 -15.95 -16.05 -3.91
CA ALA A 8 -15.99 -14.91 -4.83
C ALA A 8 -17.11 -13.92 -4.49
N ASN A 9 -18.24 -14.40 -3.95
CA ASN A 9 -19.32 -13.57 -3.46
C ASN A 9 -18.92 -12.79 -2.21
N ASP A 10 -18.31 -13.47 -1.23
CA ASP A 10 -17.81 -12.86 0.01
C ASP A 10 -16.79 -11.75 -0.27
N GLN A 11 -15.83 -12.01 -1.15
CA GLN A 11 -14.87 -11.00 -1.60
C GLN A 11 -15.57 -9.80 -2.23
N ARG A 12 -16.55 -10.03 -3.11
CA ARG A 12 -17.31 -8.96 -3.75
C ARG A 12 -18.10 -8.14 -2.74
N GLN A 13 -18.71 -8.79 -1.76
CA GLN A 13 -19.45 -8.10 -0.70
C GLN A 13 -18.54 -7.20 0.13
N ILE A 14 -17.31 -7.65 0.43
CA ILE A 14 -16.30 -6.84 1.14
C ILE A 14 -15.93 -5.60 0.33
N ILE A 15 -15.64 -5.76 -0.97
CA ILE A 15 -15.27 -4.64 -1.85
C ILE A 15 -16.40 -3.61 -1.96
N TYR A 16 -17.65 -4.06 -2.10
CA TYR A 16 -18.77 -3.13 -2.15
C TYR A 16 -18.99 -2.39 -0.83
N ARG A 17 -18.82 -3.06 0.30
CA ARG A 17 -18.89 -2.40 1.61
C ARG A 17 -17.84 -1.29 1.73
N GLN A 18 -16.57 -1.59 1.44
CA GLN A 18 -15.49 -0.59 1.48
C GLN A 18 -15.76 0.58 0.53
N ARG A 19 -16.28 0.29 -0.67
CA ARG A 19 -16.65 1.34 -1.63
C ARG A 19 -17.78 2.23 -1.10
N ASP A 20 -18.81 1.64 -0.53
CA ASP A 20 -19.95 2.39 0.00
C ASP A 20 -19.53 3.26 1.18
N GLU A 21 -18.67 2.75 2.06
CA GLU A 21 -18.05 3.50 3.16
C GLU A 21 -17.29 4.73 2.62
N LEU A 22 -16.38 4.55 1.65
CA LEU A 22 -15.63 5.64 1.03
C LEU A 22 -16.49 6.66 0.28
N LEU A 23 -17.63 6.24 -0.30
CA LEU A 23 -18.55 7.14 -1.00
C LEU A 23 -19.48 7.91 -0.05
N SER A 24 -19.69 7.38 1.16
CA SER A 24 -20.55 7.98 2.17
C SER A 24 -19.83 8.97 3.08
N ASP A 25 -18.50 8.91 3.11
CA ASP A 25 -17.69 9.79 3.93
C ASP A 25 -17.45 11.13 3.23
N ASP A 26 -17.57 12.22 3.99
CA ASP A 26 -17.31 13.57 3.48
C ASP A 26 -15.80 13.86 3.45
N ASP A 27 -15.00 13.15 4.26
CA ASP A 27 -13.54 13.30 4.32
C ASP A 27 -12.84 11.94 4.51
N ILE A 28 -12.03 11.56 3.52
CA ILE A 28 -11.25 10.32 3.53
C ILE A 28 -9.75 10.55 3.81
N ALA A 29 -9.35 11.76 4.25
CA ALA A 29 -7.94 12.13 4.41
C ALA A 29 -7.19 11.23 5.41
N GLU A 30 -7.84 10.84 6.51
CA GLU A 30 -7.25 9.93 7.51
C GLU A 30 -6.98 8.55 6.91
N THR A 31 -7.96 7.99 6.18
CA THR A 31 -7.81 6.70 5.49
C THR A 31 -6.68 6.74 4.46
N ILE A 32 -6.62 7.81 3.66
CA ILE A 32 -5.55 7.98 2.67
C ILE A 32 -4.18 8.15 3.34
N THR A 33 -4.12 8.83 4.48
CA THR A 33 -2.88 9.00 5.24
C THR A 33 -2.38 7.67 5.79
N ALA A 34 -3.25 6.88 6.41
CA ALA A 34 -2.90 5.55 6.92
C ALA A 34 -2.40 4.62 5.79
N ILE A 35 -3.13 4.56 4.67
CA ILE A 35 -2.71 3.73 3.52
C ILE A 35 -1.35 4.19 2.98
N ARG A 36 -1.11 5.51 2.92
CA ARG A 36 0.17 6.05 2.45
C ARG A 36 1.31 5.66 3.38
N GLU A 37 1.12 5.75 4.69
CA GLU A 37 2.13 5.35 5.67
C GLU A 37 2.48 3.87 5.51
N ASP A 38 1.48 3.00 5.41
CA ASP A 38 1.69 1.56 5.21
C ASP A 38 2.48 1.27 3.93
N VAL A 39 2.07 1.84 2.80
CA VAL A 39 2.73 1.64 1.50
C VAL A 39 4.17 2.17 1.50
N VAL A 40 4.41 3.32 2.11
CA VAL A 40 5.77 3.90 2.19
C VAL A 40 6.66 3.06 3.09
N ASN A 41 6.15 2.57 4.23
CA ASN A 41 6.90 1.71 5.12
C ASN A 41 7.26 0.38 4.43
N ASP A 42 6.31 -0.27 3.78
CA ASP A 42 6.55 -1.51 3.03
C ASP A 42 7.56 -1.32 1.89
N LEU A 43 7.49 -0.18 1.19
CA LEU A 43 8.46 0.18 0.17
C LEU A 43 9.86 0.32 0.77
N VAL A 44 10.00 1.10 1.86
CA VAL A 44 11.29 1.34 2.51
C VAL A 44 11.86 0.04 3.07
N ASP A 45 11.06 -0.77 3.74
CA ASP A 45 11.48 -2.06 4.33
C ASP A 45 12.01 -3.03 3.27
N GLY A 46 11.53 -2.92 2.01
CA GLY A 46 12.02 -3.69 0.87
C GLY A 46 13.47 -3.36 0.45
N PHE A 47 13.95 -2.15 0.72
CA PHE A 47 15.29 -1.67 0.36
C PHE A 47 16.21 -1.43 1.56
N ILE A 48 15.63 -1.10 2.71
CA ILE A 48 16.28 -0.81 3.98
C ILE A 48 15.60 -1.68 5.03
N PRO A 49 16.05 -2.94 5.20
CA PRO A 49 15.36 -3.85 6.09
C PRO A 49 15.38 -3.37 7.55
N PRO A 50 14.32 -3.60 8.34
CA PRO A 50 14.28 -3.17 9.73
C PRO A 50 15.39 -3.83 10.55
N MET A 51 16.04 -3.05 11.42
CA MET A 51 17.18 -3.48 12.24
C MET A 51 18.40 -4.00 11.45
N SER A 52 18.54 -3.62 10.18
CA SER A 52 19.69 -3.97 9.34
C SER A 52 20.90 -3.04 9.54
N VAL A 53 22.04 -3.48 9.01
CA VAL A 53 23.25 -2.65 8.87
C VAL A 53 23.25 -1.97 7.50
N GLU A 54 23.93 -0.82 7.39
CA GLU A 54 23.99 -0.01 6.16
C GLU A 54 24.46 -0.79 4.93
N GLU A 55 25.29 -1.82 5.10
CA GLU A 55 25.78 -2.67 4.00
C GLU A 55 24.66 -3.46 3.29
N GLN A 56 23.49 -3.60 3.93
CA GLN A 56 22.32 -4.29 3.38
C GLN A 56 21.35 -3.33 2.67
N TRP A 57 21.61 -2.02 2.73
CA TRP A 57 20.70 -1.02 2.18
C TRP A 57 20.92 -0.88 0.68
N ASP A 58 19.82 -0.79 -0.07
CA ASP A 58 19.82 -0.42 -1.49
C ASP A 58 19.10 0.92 -1.69
N VAL A 59 19.77 1.98 -1.23
CA VAL A 59 19.29 3.37 -1.39
C VAL A 59 19.13 3.76 -2.88
N PRO A 60 20.06 3.43 -3.79
CA PRO A 60 19.88 3.73 -5.21
C PRO A 60 18.67 3.03 -5.82
N GLY A 61 18.38 1.79 -5.40
CA GLY A 61 17.18 1.05 -5.78
C GLY A 61 15.90 1.73 -5.29
N LEU A 62 15.89 2.17 -4.03
CA LEU A 62 14.78 2.90 -3.43
C LEU A 62 14.49 4.21 -4.16
N GLU A 63 15.52 5.04 -4.40
CA GLU A 63 15.39 6.31 -5.12
C GLU A 63 14.80 6.11 -6.52
N LYS A 64 15.29 5.11 -7.25
CA LYS A 64 14.80 4.78 -8.58
C LYS A 64 13.33 4.32 -8.55
N GLN A 65 12.93 3.52 -7.56
CA GLN A 65 11.55 3.09 -7.44
C GLN A 65 10.63 4.25 -7.03
N LEU A 66 11.10 5.16 -6.15
CA LEU A 66 10.38 6.37 -5.77
C LEU A 66 10.12 7.29 -6.98
N GLU A 67 11.13 7.46 -7.84
CA GLU A 67 10.97 8.22 -9.08
C GLU A 67 10.02 7.53 -10.06
N ALA A 68 10.16 6.22 -10.25
CA ALA A 68 9.39 5.48 -11.25
C ALA A 68 7.90 5.33 -10.90
N GLU A 69 7.57 5.00 -9.66
CA GLU A 69 6.20 4.70 -9.22
C GLU A 69 5.47 5.94 -8.69
N TYR A 70 6.20 6.89 -8.08
CA TYR A 70 5.60 8.03 -7.38
C TYR A 70 6.02 9.39 -7.94
N GLY A 71 6.96 9.45 -8.90
CA GLY A 71 7.48 10.71 -9.44
C GLY A 71 8.22 11.56 -8.40
N LEU A 72 8.66 10.95 -7.31
CA LEU A 72 9.34 11.62 -6.20
C LEU A 72 10.85 11.53 -6.40
N HIS A 73 11.46 12.68 -6.68
CA HIS A 73 12.92 12.81 -6.69
C HIS A 73 13.41 13.21 -5.31
N SER A 74 14.04 12.27 -4.59
CA SER A 74 14.81 12.57 -3.38
C SER A 74 16.29 12.65 -3.76
N PRO A 75 16.98 13.79 -3.50
CA PRO A 75 18.41 13.94 -3.75
C PRO A 75 19.29 13.30 -2.68
#